data_AF-A0A2P5HYY2-F1
#
_entry.id   AF-A0A2P5HYY2-F1
#
_cell.length_a   1.000
_cell.length_b   1.000
_cell.length_c   1.000
_cell.angle_alpha   90.00
_cell.angle_beta   90.00
_cell.angle_gamma   90.00
#
_symmetry.space_group_name_H-M   'P 1'
#
loop_
_entity.id
_entity.type
_entity.pdbx_description
1 polymer ?
#
loop_
_entity_poly.entity_id
_entity_poly.type
_entity_poly.pdbx_seq_one_letter_code
_entity_poly.pdbx_strand_id
1 'polypeptide(L)'
;MDEDGSSNREANLKEAVRFWRAWKTVHQMCKDRGYELTDEEVNPSLEKFKDEYTNHDGSVNRSRLQFSARPSEEMIRKCTAPATPSNPNPEAECGEIYVEFMSENNMGIKEIKKFVQTVSAGNFRAGIMVTVGALSPSARRAVGATSAYTQVECFLLEDLLVNITHHDLVPTHVVLSKEEKAALLKRYRLKETQLPRILLKDPIARYYGLRRGQVVKIIRSSETAGRYASYRLCV
;
A
#
# COMPACT_ATOMS: atom_id res chain seq x y z
N MET A 1 -17.60 39.02 15.67
CA MET A 1 -16.58 38.87 14.62
C MET A 1 -15.69 37.63 14.85
N ASP A 2 -16.05 36.72 15.78
CA ASP A 2 -15.22 35.58 16.17
C ASP A 2 -15.70 34.21 15.64
N GLU A 3 -16.83 34.17 14.92
CA GLU A 3 -17.40 32.92 14.39
C GLU A 3 -16.58 32.34 13.24
N ASP A 4 -16.02 33.18 12.35
CA ASP A 4 -15.25 32.74 11.18
C ASP A 4 -13.91 32.08 11.55
N GLY A 5 -13.23 32.59 12.59
CA GLY A 5 -11.98 32.02 13.08
C GLY A 5 -12.17 30.66 13.78
N SER A 6 -13.30 30.49 14.46
CA SER A 6 -13.66 29.23 15.13
C SER A 6 -14.03 28.14 14.11
N SER A 7 -14.82 28.50 13.10
CA SER A 7 -15.24 27.62 12.00
C SER A 7 -14.05 27.08 11.20
N ASN A 8 -13.08 27.94 10.86
CA ASN A 8 -11.89 27.53 10.12
C ASN A 8 -10.99 26.59 10.93
N ARG A 9 -10.85 26.84 12.23
CA ARG A 9 -10.07 25.97 13.12
C ARG A 9 -10.72 24.60 13.30
N GLU A 10 -12.04 24.54 13.38
CA GLU A 10 -12.78 23.28 13.40
C GLU A 10 -12.61 22.48 12.09
N ALA A 11 -12.65 23.16 10.94
CA ALA A 11 -12.42 22.53 9.64
C ALA A 11 -11.00 21.93 9.54
N ASN A 12 -9.98 22.70 9.95
CA ASN A 12 -8.59 22.25 9.99
C ASN A 12 -8.40 21.05 10.92
N LEU A 13 -9.06 21.03 12.08
CA LEU A 13 -9.04 19.89 12.99
C LEU A 13 -9.64 18.63 12.36
N LYS A 14 -10.79 18.76 11.67
CA LYS A 14 -11.42 17.63 10.97
C LYS A 14 -10.52 17.10 9.85
N GLU A 15 -9.87 17.99 9.10
CA GLU A 15 -8.90 17.60 8.07
C GLU A 15 -7.71 16.86 8.68
N ALA A 16 -7.11 17.39 9.75
CA ALA A 16 -5.99 16.74 10.45
C ALA A 16 -6.33 15.33 10.93
N VAL A 17 -7.53 15.11 11.46
CA VAL A 17 -7.99 13.77 11.88
C VAL A 17 -8.10 12.82 10.68
N ARG A 18 -8.59 13.29 9.53
CA ARG A 18 -8.69 12.47 8.30
C ARG A 18 -7.31 12.06 7.81
N PHE A 19 -6.37 13.00 7.73
CA PHE A 19 -4.99 12.70 7.33
C PHE A 19 -4.30 11.79 8.33
N TRP A 20 -4.46 12.01 9.63
CA TRP A 20 -3.91 11.12 10.66
C TRP A 20 -4.40 9.67 10.50
N ARG A 21 -5.70 9.46 10.25
CA ARG A 21 -6.26 8.12 10.02
C ARG A 21 -5.71 7.47 8.76
N ALA A 22 -5.69 8.20 7.64
CA ALA A 22 -5.10 7.70 6.40
C ALA A 22 -3.61 7.41 6.58
N TRP A 23 -2.91 8.25 7.34
CA TRP A 23 -1.50 8.10 7.62
C TRP A 23 -1.20 6.81 8.39
N LYS A 24 -2.00 6.56 9.43
CA LYS A 24 -1.98 5.31 10.19
C LYS A 24 -2.23 4.09 9.29
N THR A 25 -3.27 4.12 8.46
CA THR A 25 -3.60 3.01 7.55
C THR A 25 -2.48 2.74 6.55
N VAL A 26 -1.83 3.78 6.01
CA VAL A 26 -0.72 3.64 5.06
C VAL A 26 0.50 3.00 5.70
N HIS A 27 0.88 3.39 6.93
CA HIS A 27 1.97 2.72 7.65
C HIS A 27 1.64 1.27 7.97
N GLN A 28 0.41 0.99 8.44
CA GLN A 28 -0.05 -0.38 8.66
C GLN A 28 0.03 -1.21 7.37
N MET A 29 -0.39 -0.64 6.25
CA MET A 29 -0.28 -1.27 4.93
C MET A 29 1.17 -1.55 4.54
N CYS A 30 2.09 -0.60 4.73
CA CYS A 30 3.52 -0.81 4.48
C CYS A 30 4.07 -1.94 5.38
N LYS A 31 3.75 -1.94 6.67
CA LYS A 31 4.17 -3.01 7.60
C LYS A 31 3.62 -4.38 7.18
N ASP A 32 2.34 -4.46 6.82
CA ASP A 32 1.67 -5.69 6.37
C ASP A 32 2.24 -6.21 5.03
N ARG A 33 2.77 -5.33 4.19
CA ARG A 33 3.50 -5.70 2.97
C ARG A 33 4.91 -6.23 3.22
N GLY A 34 5.42 -6.11 4.47
CA GLY A 34 6.73 -6.59 4.88
C GLY A 34 7.83 -5.53 4.94
N TYR A 35 7.46 -4.24 4.90
CA TYR A 35 8.41 -3.15 5.12
C TYR A 35 8.71 -2.96 6.61
N GLU A 36 9.91 -2.49 6.92
CA GLU A 36 10.33 -2.22 8.30
C GLU A 36 9.78 -0.87 8.76
N LEU A 37 8.89 -0.91 9.75
CA LEU A 37 8.34 0.25 10.44
C LEU A 37 8.18 -0.10 11.92
N THR A 38 8.51 0.86 12.79
CA THR A 38 8.34 0.74 14.24
C THR A 38 6.86 0.87 14.63
N ASP A 39 6.50 0.35 15.81
CA ASP A 39 5.11 0.45 16.28
C ASP A 39 4.67 1.90 16.54
N GLU A 40 5.62 2.79 16.85
CA GLU A 40 5.40 4.22 17.06
C GLU A 40 5.07 4.96 15.75
N GLU A 41 5.72 4.57 14.64
CA GLU A 41 5.41 5.07 13.29
C GLU A 41 4.06 4.55 12.81
N VAL A 42 3.72 3.30 13.15
CA VAL A 42 2.49 2.63 12.71
C VAL A 42 1.27 3.08 13.52
N ASN A 43 1.44 3.44 14.79
CA ASN A 43 0.35 3.83 15.69
C ASN A 43 0.64 5.18 16.40
N PRO A 44 0.84 6.28 15.66
CA PRO A 44 1.08 7.58 16.26
C PRO A 44 -0.19 8.09 16.96
N SER A 45 -0.02 8.79 18.08
CA SER A 45 -1.13 9.54 18.69
C SER A 45 -1.54 10.71 17.79
N LEU A 46 -2.81 11.12 17.89
CA LEU A 46 -3.30 12.28 17.14
C LEU A 46 -2.56 13.57 17.56
N GLU A 47 -2.18 13.68 18.83
CA GLU A 47 -1.45 14.84 19.36
C GLU A 47 -0.05 14.94 18.74
N LYS A 48 0.71 13.83 18.73
CA LYS A 48 2.03 13.75 18.08
C LYS A 48 1.93 14.09 16.60
N PHE A 49 0.92 13.53 15.92
CA PHE A 49 0.70 13.82 14.51
C PHE A 49 0.45 15.32 14.25
N LYS A 50 -0.36 15.97 15.10
CA LYS A 50 -0.65 17.40 14.91
C LYS A 50 0.59 18.25 15.17
N ASP A 51 1.33 17.96 16.23
CA ASP A 51 2.56 18.68 16.56
C ASP A 51 3.59 18.60 15.42
N GLU A 52 3.76 17.41 14.85
CA GLU A 52 4.76 17.17 13.80
C GLU A 52 4.30 17.63 12.41
N TYR A 53 3.02 17.50 12.05
CA TYR A 53 2.56 17.62 10.67
C TYR A 53 1.52 18.70 10.41
N THR A 54 1.19 19.55 11.39
CA THR A 54 0.33 20.72 11.16
C THR A 54 1.11 22.03 11.24
N ASN A 55 0.64 23.04 10.51
CA ASN A 55 1.15 24.40 10.59
C ASN A 55 0.56 25.11 11.82
N HIS A 56 1.03 26.32 12.11
CA HIS A 56 0.59 27.09 13.28
C HIS A 56 -0.91 27.47 13.27
N ASP A 57 -1.55 27.45 12.09
CA ASP A 57 -2.99 27.65 11.89
C ASP A 57 -3.82 26.36 12.02
N GLY A 58 -3.16 25.22 12.26
CA GLY A 58 -3.75 23.89 12.36
C GLY A 58 -3.96 23.18 11.02
N SER A 59 -3.62 23.79 9.89
CA SER A 59 -3.70 23.15 8.57
C SER A 59 -2.65 22.04 8.42
N VAL A 60 -2.98 20.97 7.69
CA VAL A 60 -2.07 19.84 7.50
C VAL A 60 -0.99 20.18 6.48
N ASN A 61 0.27 20.01 6.85
CA ASN A 61 1.40 20.17 5.96
C ASN A 61 1.70 18.86 5.20
N ARG A 62 1.02 18.67 4.07
CA ARG A 62 1.05 17.41 3.30
C ARG A 62 2.43 17.04 2.76
N SER A 63 3.27 18.03 2.43
CA SER A 63 4.64 17.75 1.94
C SER A 63 5.55 17.13 3.02
N ARG A 64 5.20 17.30 4.31
CA ARG A 64 5.91 16.65 5.42
C ARG A 64 5.45 15.22 5.70
N LEU A 65 4.34 14.78 5.10
CA LEU A 65 3.81 13.42 5.27
C LEU A 65 4.50 12.39 4.37
N GLN A 66 5.43 12.81 3.52
CA GLN A 66 6.20 11.91 2.68
C GLN A 66 7.20 11.09 3.51
N PHE A 67 7.40 9.84 3.13
CA PHE A 67 8.37 8.96 3.78
C PHE A 67 8.78 7.83 2.83
N SER A 68 9.83 7.11 3.21
CA SER A 68 10.20 5.85 2.57
C SER A 68 10.35 4.77 3.62
N ALA A 69 10.24 3.51 3.19
CA ALA A 69 10.49 2.36 4.04
C ALA A 69 11.28 1.29 3.28
N ARG A 70 12.22 0.66 3.99
CA ARG A 70 13.04 -0.43 3.46
C ARG A 70 12.36 -1.78 3.65
N PRO A 71 12.52 -2.74 2.72
CA PRO A 71 11.99 -4.08 2.91
C PRO A 71 12.70 -4.78 4.05
N SER A 72 11.97 -5.58 4.83
CA SER A 72 12.57 -6.44 5.87
C SER A 72 13.38 -7.58 5.26
N GLU A 73 14.29 -8.17 6.04
CA GLU A 73 15.03 -9.37 5.63
C GLU A 73 14.10 -10.52 5.21
N GLU A 74 12.96 -10.69 5.89
CA GLU A 74 11.96 -11.70 5.54
C GLU A 74 11.33 -11.40 4.17
N MET A 75 10.98 -10.14 3.91
CA MET A 75 10.43 -9.71 2.63
C MET A 75 11.45 -9.93 1.50
N ILE A 76 12.71 -9.52 1.70
CA ILE A 76 13.81 -9.74 0.76
C ILE A 76 13.90 -11.23 0.44
N ARG A 77 13.97 -12.09 1.46
CA ARG A 77 14.05 -13.55 1.26
C ARG A 77 12.88 -14.11 0.45
N LYS A 78 11.64 -13.66 0.70
CA LYS A 78 10.46 -14.12 -0.05
C LYS A 78 10.41 -13.60 -1.50
N CYS A 79 11.02 -12.45 -1.75
CA CYS A 79 11.04 -11.81 -3.05
C CYS A 79 12.29 -12.14 -3.90
N THR A 80 13.30 -12.76 -3.32
CA THR A 80 14.46 -13.30 -4.04
C THR A 80 14.13 -14.69 -4.57
N ALA A 81 14.39 -14.93 -5.85
CA ALA A 81 14.28 -16.26 -6.43
C ALA A 81 15.38 -17.18 -5.86
N PRO A 82 15.19 -18.51 -5.83
CA PRO A 82 16.26 -19.42 -5.46
C PRO A 82 17.40 -19.33 -6.47
N ALA A 83 18.64 -19.43 -5.98
CA ALA A 83 19.81 -19.46 -6.84
C ALA A 83 19.75 -20.67 -7.79
N THR A 84 20.11 -20.45 -9.05
CA THR A 84 20.16 -21.49 -10.09
C THR A 84 21.54 -21.50 -10.73
N PRO A 85 21.97 -22.59 -11.40
CA PRO A 85 23.23 -22.60 -12.12
C PRO A 85 23.37 -21.46 -13.15
N SER A 86 22.24 -21.03 -13.73
CA SER A 86 22.19 -19.91 -14.69
C SER A 86 22.11 -18.53 -14.04
N ASN A 87 21.73 -18.45 -12.76
CA ASN A 87 21.70 -17.21 -11.99
C ASN A 87 22.09 -17.52 -10.53
N PRO A 88 23.41 -17.54 -10.24
CA PRO A 88 23.91 -17.94 -8.92
C PRO A 88 23.63 -16.90 -7.82
N ASN A 89 23.48 -15.62 -8.19
CA ASN A 89 23.23 -14.51 -7.27
C ASN A 89 21.98 -13.73 -7.70
N PRO A 90 20.77 -14.29 -7.49
CA PRO A 90 19.53 -13.62 -7.86
C PRO A 90 19.31 -12.36 -7.00
N GLU A 91 18.96 -11.26 -7.65
CA GLU A 91 18.55 -10.04 -6.96
C GLU A 91 17.09 -10.15 -6.48
N ALA A 92 16.80 -9.48 -5.36
CA ALA A 92 15.45 -9.41 -4.83
C ALA A 92 14.56 -8.58 -5.77
N GLU A 93 13.35 -9.05 -6.05
CA GLU A 93 12.41 -8.29 -6.87
C GLU A 93 11.79 -7.08 -6.14
N CYS A 94 11.88 -7.08 -4.80
CA CYS A 94 11.46 -5.99 -3.93
C CYS A 94 12.59 -5.00 -3.68
N GLY A 95 12.22 -3.78 -3.32
CA GLY A 95 13.15 -2.74 -2.88
C GLY A 95 12.40 -1.72 -2.03
N GLU A 96 13.04 -0.60 -1.75
CA GLU A 96 12.44 0.46 -0.95
C GLU A 96 11.15 1.00 -1.59
N ILE A 97 10.20 1.37 -0.74
CA ILE A 97 8.96 2.04 -1.13
C ILE A 97 9.04 3.51 -0.77
N TYR A 98 8.56 4.36 -1.66
CA TYR A 98 8.37 5.77 -1.40
C TYR A 98 6.89 6.09 -1.35
N VAL A 99 6.47 6.92 -0.40
CA VAL A 99 5.07 7.31 -0.25
C VAL A 99 4.96 8.82 -0.13
N GLU A 100 4.04 9.40 -0.88
CA GLU A 100 3.79 10.84 -0.90
C GLU A 100 2.29 11.12 -0.79
N PHE A 101 1.94 12.04 0.12
CA PHE A 101 0.61 12.64 0.18
C PHE A 101 0.60 13.89 -0.67
N MET A 102 -0.14 13.87 -1.78
CA MET A 102 -0.10 14.95 -2.75
C MET A 102 -0.63 16.25 -2.15
N SER A 103 0.18 17.31 -2.26
CA SER A 103 -0.21 18.65 -1.82
C SER A 103 -1.40 19.19 -2.63
N GLU A 104 -1.44 18.91 -3.92
CA GLU A 104 -2.46 19.39 -4.84
C GLU A 104 -3.75 18.56 -4.75
N ASN A 105 -4.90 19.23 -4.69
CA ASN A 105 -6.20 18.56 -4.69
C ASN A 105 -6.55 17.98 -6.07
N ASN A 106 -6.13 18.65 -7.14
CA ASN A 106 -6.38 18.26 -8.53
C ASN A 106 -5.10 17.72 -9.16
N MET A 107 -5.11 16.44 -9.50
CA MET A 107 -3.94 15.74 -10.02
C MET A 107 -4.00 15.62 -11.55
N GLY A 108 -3.05 16.30 -12.21
CA GLY A 108 -2.81 16.22 -13.64
C GLY A 108 -1.70 15.22 -13.99
N ILE A 109 -1.35 15.22 -15.28
CA ILE A 109 -0.26 14.37 -15.81
C ILE A 109 1.11 14.85 -15.32
N LYS A 110 1.26 16.17 -15.12
CA LYS A 110 2.52 16.80 -14.70
C LYS A 110 2.94 16.31 -13.32
N GLU A 111 2.00 16.26 -12.39
CA GLU A 111 2.22 15.85 -11.01
C GLU A 111 2.58 14.36 -10.94
N ILE A 112 1.92 13.51 -11.74
CA ILE A 112 2.27 12.09 -11.85
C ILE A 112 3.68 11.91 -12.40
N LYS A 113 4.05 12.63 -13.47
CA LYS A 113 5.41 12.55 -14.03
C LYS A 113 6.46 12.99 -13.01
N LYS A 114 6.17 14.05 -12.25
CA LYS A 114 7.05 14.51 -11.16
C LYS A 114 7.22 13.43 -10.09
N PHE A 115 6.13 12.83 -9.62
CA PHE A 115 6.17 11.74 -8.64
C PHE A 115 7.03 10.57 -9.14
N VAL A 116 6.80 10.14 -10.39
CA VAL A 116 7.55 9.05 -11.02
C VAL A 116 9.04 9.37 -11.12
N GLN A 117 9.39 10.62 -11.47
CA GLN A 117 10.78 11.07 -11.49
C GLN A 117 11.40 11.01 -10.10
N THR A 118 10.70 11.44 -9.04
CA THR A 118 11.17 11.30 -7.66
C THR A 118 11.42 9.83 -7.30
N VAL A 119 10.47 8.94 -7.61
CA VAL A 119 10.58 7.50 -7.32
C VAL A 119 11.78 6.89 -8.06
N SER A 120 11.95 7.22 -9.34
CA SER A 120 13.07 6.72 -10.14
C SER A 120 14.42 7.31 -9.71
N ALA A 121 14.48 8.61 -9.39
CA ALA A 121 15.70 9.28 -8.98
C ALA A 121 16.18 8.82 -7.59
N GLY A 122 15.25 8.49 -6.69
CA GLY A 122 15.53 7.89 -5.40
C GLY A 122 15.78 6.38 -5.45
N ASN A 123 15.79 5.76 -6.63
CA ASN A 123 15.96 4.32 -6.82
C ASN A 123 14.96 3.46 -6.03
N PHE A 124 13.74 3.96 -5.85
CA PHE A 124 12.67 3.26 -5.16
C PHE A 124 12.01 2.24 -6.11
N ARG A 125 11.73 1.04 -5.61
CA ARG A 125 11.12 -0.03 -6.40
C ARG A 125 9.62 0.17 -6.57
N ALA A 126 8.99 0.77 -5.58
CA ALA A 126 7.56 1.04 -5.54
C ALA A 126 7.28 2.46 -5.01
N GLY A 127 6.17 3.03 -5.48
CA GLY A 127 5.68 4.34 -5.09
C GLY A 127 4.20 4.27 -4.74
N ILE A 128 3.80 4.83 -3.59
CA ILE A 128 2.40 5.04 -3.22
C ILE A 128 2.11 6.54 -3.22
N MET A 129 1.11 6.93 -3.99
CA MET A 129 0.61 8.28 -4.04
C MET A 129 -0.76 8.34 -3.37
N VAL A 130 -0.92 9.19 -2.36
CA VAL A 130 -2.21 9.45 -1.70
C VAL A 130 -2.78 10.77 -2.20
N THR A 131 -3.99 10.73 -2.73
CA THR A 131 -4.68 11.87 -3.33
C THR A 131 -5.96 12.21 -2.59
N VAL A 132 -6.31 13.50 -2.48
CA VAL A 132 -7.59 13.91 -1.89
C VAL A 132 -8.73 13.75 -2.89
N GLY A 133 -8.54 14.25 -4.11
CA GLY A 133 -9.52 14.16 -5.19
C GLY A 133 -9.24 12.98 -6.14
N ALA A 134 -10.30 12.53 -6.83
CA ALA A 134 -10.17 11.51 -7.87
C ALA A 134 -9.26 11.99 -9.01
N LEU A 135 -8.36 11.11 -9.46
CA LEU A 135 -7.52 11.37 -10.62
C LEU A 135 -8.37 11.71 -11.86
N SER A 136 -7.90 12.60 -12.72
CA SER A 136 -8.51 12.79 -14.05
C SER A 136 -8.38 11.50 -14.89
N PRO A 137 -9.24 11.26 -15.90
CA PRO A 137 -9.10 10.09 -16.79
C PRO A 137 -7.73 10.00 -17.46
N SER A 138 -7.15 11.14 -17.83
CA SER A 138 -5.81 11.22 -18.42
C SER A 138 -4.72 10.90 -17.40
N ALA A 139 -4.87 11.37 -16.16
CA ALA A 139 -3.98 11.03 -15.05
C ALA A 139 -4.01 9.52 -14.74
N ARG A 140 -5.20 8.89 -14.69
CA ARG A 140 -5.31 7.43 -14.50
C ARG A 140 -4.59 6.64 -15.60
N ARG A 141 -4.71 7.06 -16.85
CA ARG A 141 -3.97 6.42 -17.96
C ARG A 141 -2.46 6.59 -17.81
N ALA A 142 -2.00 7.76 -17.37
CA ALA A 142 -0.58 8.01 -17.12
C ALA A 142 -0.01 7.09 -16.03
N VAL A 143 -0.72 6.92 -14.90
CA VAL A 143 -0.30 5.97 -13.85
C VAL A 143 -0.18 4.55 -14.40
N GLY A 144 -1.18 4.09 -15.19
CA GLY A 144 -1.14 2.78 -15.83
C GLY A 144 0.04 2.61 -16.79
N ALA A 145 0.36 3.64 -17.59
CA ALA A 145 1.52 3.61 -18.49
C ALA A 145 2.85 3.52 -17.73
N THR A 146 2.95 4.18 -16.58
CA THR A 146 4.16 4.16 -15.74
C THR A 146 4.36 2.83 -15.01
N SER A 147 3.28 2.12 -14.69
CA SER A 147 3.33 0.83 -14.00
C SER A 147 4.16 -0.26 -14.71
N ALA A 148 4.51 -0.05 -15.99
CA ALA A 148 5.37 -0.95 -16.77
C ALA A 148 6.84 -0.99 -16.31
N TYR A 149 7.35 0.10 -15.72
CA TYR A 149 8.76 0.21 -15.30
C TYR A 149 8.92 0.51 -13.81
N THR A 150 8.00 1.26 -13.22
CA THR A 150 8.00 1.58 -11.78
C THR A 150 6.63 1.26 -11.21
N GLN A 151 6.56 0.48 -10.14
CA GLN A 151 5.29 0.14 -9.50
C GLN A 151 4.74 1.38 -8.80
N VAL A 152 3.76 2.05 -9.43
CA VAL A 152 3.08 3.20 -8.85
C VAL A 152 1.64 2.85 -8.55
N GLU A 153 1.27 3.02 -7.29
CA GLU A 153 -0.08 2.82 -6.79
C GLU A 153 -0.66 4.17 -6.35
N CYS A 154 -1.95 4.38 -6.63
CA CYS A 154 -2.67 5.57 -6.21
C CYS A 154 -3.82 5.17 -5.30
N PHE A 155 -3.96 5.88 -4.18
CA PHE A 155 -5.08 5.74 -3.25
C PHE A 155 -5.78 7.08 -3.06
N LEU A 156 -7.09 7.02 -2.86
CA LEU A 156 -7.83 8.17 -2.39
C LEU A 156 -7.72 8.23 -0.86
N LEU A 157 -7.61 9.43 -0.33
CA LEU A 157 -7.57 9.68 1.11
C LEU A 157 -8.79 9.03 1.80
N GLU A 158 -9.95 9.10 1.15
CA GLU A 158 -11.21 8.55 1.66
C GLU A 158 -11.18 7.02 1.79
N ASP A 159 -10.51 6.32 0.86
CA ASP A 159 -10.37 4.87 0.89
C ASP A 159 -9.47 4.39 2.05
N LEU A 160 -8.65 5.29 2.62
CA LEU A 160 -7.64 4.99 3.63
C LEU A 160 -8.06 5.39 5.05
N LEU A 161 -9.23 6.01 5.24
CA LEU A 161 -9.66 6.47 6.57
C LEU A 161 -9.89 5.33 7.57
N VAL A 162 -10.14 4.12 7.07
CA VAL A 162 -10.31 2.91 7.86
C VAL A 162 -9.52 1.79 7.22
N ASN A 163 -8.70 1.10 8.00
CA ASN A 163 -8.02 -0.09 7.52
C ASN A 163 -9.01 -1.25 7.39
N ILE A 164 -9.31 -1.63 6.15
CA ILE A 164 -10.28 -2.69 5.83
C ILE A 164 -9.84 -4.08 6.31
N THR A 165 -8.53 -4.32 6.52
CA THR A 165 -8.02 -5.63 6.95
C THR A 165 -8.36 -5.94 8.41
N HIS A 166 -8.71 -4.93 9.20
CA HIS A 166 -9.12 -5.09 10.60
C HIS A 166 -10.61 -5.41 10.76
N HIS A 167 -11.36 -5.44 9.66
CA HIS A 167 -12.79 -5.76 9.71
C HIS A 167 -13.00 -7.26 9.97
N ASP A 168 -13.96 -7.61 10.84
CA ASP A 168 -14.22 -9.00 11.26
C ASP A 168 -14.53 -9.96 10.09
N LEU A 169 -15.32 -9.50 9.11
CA LEU A 169 -15.63 -10.26 7.89
C LEU A 169 -14.45 -10.39 6.90
N VAL A 170 -13.33 -9.68 7.13
CA VAL A 170 -12.14 -9.74 6.26
C VAL A 170 -11.14 -10.72 6.88
N PRO A 171 -10.95 -11.91 6.29
CA PRO A 171 -9.99 -12.89 6.80
C PRO A 171 -8.54 -12.44 6.60
N THR A 172 -7.60 -13.10 7.25
CA THR A 172 -6.18 -12.82 7.09
C THR A 172 -5.69 -13.29 5.72
N HIS A 173 -4.97 -12.41 5.01
CA HIS A 173 -4.39 -12.68 3.71
C HIS A 173 -2.86 -12.70 3.80
N VAL A 174 -2.23 -13.72 3.23
CA VAL A 174 -0.77 -13.88 3.21
C VAL A 174 -0.34 -14.09 1.76
N VAL A 175 0.51 -13.20 1.24
CA VAL A 175 1.06 -13.32 -0.10
C VAL A 175 2.10 -14.43 -0.13
N LEU A 176 1.96 -15.38 -1.07
CA LEU A 176 2.89 -16.49 -1.20
C LEU A 176 4.10 -16.09 -2.04
N SER A 177 5.28 -16.59 -1.65
CA SER A 177 6.49 -16.54 -2.47
C SER A 177 6.34 -17.42 -3.72
N LYS A 178 7.25 -17.25 -4.68
CA LYS A 178 7.27 -18.10 -5.89
C LYS A 178 7.49 -19.57 -5.55
N GLU A 179 8.31 -19.85 -4.54
CA GLU A 179 8.58 -21.20 -4.05
C GLU A 179 7.36 -21.81 -3.37
N GLU A 180 6.68 -21.04 -2.51
CA GLU A 180 5.45 -21.47 -1.85
C GLU A 180 4.33 -21.72 -2.85
N LYS A 181 4.20 -20.87 -3.87
CA LYS A 181 3.27 -21.06 -5.00
C LYS A 181 3.59 -22.36 -5.76
N ALA A 182 4.86 -22.60 -6.09
CA ALA A 182 5.26 -23.82 -6.81
C ALA A 182 4.99 -25.08 -5.96
N ALA A 183 5.30 -25.03 -4.66
CA ALA A 183 5.01 -26.11 -3.73
C ALA A 183 3.50 -26.38 -3.60
N LEU A 184 2.67 -25.33 -3.55
CA LEU A 184 1.22 -25.42 -3.52
C LEU A 184 0.68 -26.15 -4.77
N LEU A 185 1.07 -25.69 -5.95
CA LEU A 185 0.61 -26.27 -7.22
C LEU A 185 1.05 -27.74 -7.35
N LYS A 186 2.29 -28.06 -6.95
CA LYS A 186 2.80 -29.44 -6.92
C LYS A 186 2.03 -30.33 -5.95
N ARG A 187 1.77 -29.85 -4.73
CA ARG A 187 1.07 -30.60 -3.68
C ARG A 187 -0.35 -30.99 -4.10
N TYR A 188 -1.08 -30.07 -4.71
CA TYR A 188 -2.46 -30.31 -5.15
C TYR A 188 -2.56 -30.80 -6.61
N ARG A 189 -1.44 -30.90 -7.33
CA ARG A 189 -1.38 -31.28 -8.76
C ARG A 189 -2.29 -30.39 -9.62
N LEU A 190 -2.26 -29.07 -9.37
CA LEU A 190 -3.08 -28.07 -10.05
C LEU A 190 -2.25 -27.23 -11.01
N LYS A 191 -2.89 -26.79 -12.09
CA LYS A 191 -2.43 -25.68 -12.93
C LYS A 191 -2.88 -24.36 -12.30
N GLU A 192 -2.14 -23.28 -12.55
CA GLU A 192 -2.47 -21.95 -12.03
C GLU A 192 -3.89 -21.50 -12.40
N THR A 193 -4.32 -21.82 -13.63
CA THR A 193 -5.64 -21.46 -14.15
C THR A 193 -6.81 -22.10 -13.42
N GLN A 194 -6.56 -23.15 -12.62
CA GLN A 194 -7.56 -23.87 -11.83
C GLN A 194 -7.77 -23.26 -10.44
N LEU A 195 -6.90 -22.34 -10.01
CA LEU A 195 -7.09 -21.64 -8.75
C LEU A 195 -8.25 -20.64 -8.85
N PRO A 196 -9.08 -20.49 -7.80
CA PRO A 196 -10.02 -19.39 -7.70
C PRO A 196 -9.33 -18.05 -7.88
N ARG A 197 -10.03 -17.06 -8.43
CA ARG A 197 -9.42 -15.78 -8.83
C ARG A 197 -9.74 -14.65 -7.84
N ILE A 198 -8.82 -13.70 -7.74
CA ILE A 198 -9.01 -12.39 -7.11
C ILE A 198 -8.60 -11.32 -8.14
N LEU A 199 -9.43 -10.29 -8.30
CA LEU A 199 -9.17 -9.22 -9.27
C LEU A 199 -8.10 -8.27 -8.72
N LEU A 200 -7.26 -7.69 -9.59
CA LEU A 200 -6.36 -6.60 -9.21
C LEU A 200 -7.06 -5.39 -8.58
N LYS A 201 -8.33 -5.16 -8.94
CA LYS A 201 -9.15 -4.05 -8.41
C LYS A 201 -9.78 -4.37 -7.05
N ASP A 202 -9.67 -5.60 -6.57
CA ASP A 202 -10.17 -5.99 -5.26
C ASP A 202 -9.48 -5.13 -4.17
N PRO A 203 -10.23 -4.61 -3.17
CA PRO A 203 -9.64 -3.78 -2.12
C PRO A 203 -8.46 -4.43 -1.39
N ILE A 204 -8.53 -5.74 -1.14
CA ILE A 204 -7.45 -6.48 -0.48
C ILE A 204 -6.28 -6.71 -1.44
N ALA A 205 -6.54 -6.98 -2.71
CA ALA A 205 -5.49 -7.07 -3.71
C ALA A 205 -4.72 -5.74 -3.84
N ARG A 206 -5.43 -4.61 -3.83
CA ARG A 206 -4.83 -3.27 -3.80
C ARG A 206 -4.07 -3.02 -2.50
N TYR A 207 -4.63 -3.39 -1.34
CA TYR A 207 -3.97 -3.22 -0.05
C TYR A 207 -2.60 -3.91 0.00
N TYR A 208 -2.50 -5.16 -0.45
CA TYR A 208 -1.23 -5.90 -0.49
C TYR A 208 -0.37 -5.65 -1.74
N GLY A 209 -0.83 -4.80 -2.68
CA GLY A 209 -0.10 -4.53 -3.92
C GLY A 209 0.09 -5.77 -4.80
N LEU A 210 -0.92 -6.65 -4.85
CA LEU A 210 -0.84 -7.92 -5.59
C LEU A 210 -0.62 -7.67 -7.09
N ARG A 211 0.24 -8.49 -7.69
CA ARG A 211 0.54 -8.51 -9.13
C ARG A 211 -0.08 -9.74 -9.78
N ARG A 212 -0.34 -9.63 -11.08
CA ARG A 212 -0.87 -10.76 -11.87
C ARG A 212 0.01 -11.99 -11.72
N GLY A 213 -0.63 -13.13 -11.49
CA GLY A 213 0.06 -14.40 -11.30
C GLY A 213 0.55 -14.65 -9.87
N GLN A 214 0.48 -13.67 -8.96
CA GLN A 214 0.72 -13.95 -7.53
C GLN A 214 -0.46 -14.70 -6.92
N VAL A 215 -0.18 -15.50 -5.90
CA VAL A 215 -1.19 -16.27 -5.16
C VAL A 215 -1.24 -15.77 -3.73
N VAL A 216 -2.44 -15.52 -3.24
CA VAL A 216 -2.69 -15.17 -1.85
C VAL A 216 -3.33 -16.34 -1.12
N LYS A 217 -2.81 -16.66 0.06
CA LYS A 217 -3.39 -17.60 1.01
C LYS A 217 -4.32 -16.84 1.94
N ILE A 218 -5.56 -17.31 2.06
CA ILE A 218 -6.61 -16.69 2.86
C ILE A 218 -6.92 -17.65 4.01
N ILE A 219 -6.74 -17.17 5.24
CA ILE A 219 -6.96 -17.95 6.47
C ILE A 219 -8.20 -17.37 7.16
N ARG A 220 -9.25 -18.19 7.29
CA ARG A 220 -10.50 -17.80 7.96
C ARG A 220 -10.84 -18.77 9.08
N SER A 221 -11.52 -18.25 10.11
CA SER A 221 -12.18 -19.08 11.11
C SER A 221 -13.32 -19.86 10.45
N SER A 222 -13.46 -21.13 10.82
CA SER A 222 -14.50 -22.03 10.32
C SER A 222 -15.15 -22.74 11.49
N GLU A 223 -16.47 -22.71 11.58
CA GLU A 223 -17.22 -23.39 12.64
C GLU A 223 -16.95 -24.90 12.68
N THR A 224 -16.79 -25.51 11.50
CA THR A 224 -16.61 -26.97 11.37
C THR A 224 -15.15 -27.42 11.49
N ALA A 225 -14.19 -26.57 11.12
CA ALA A 225 -12.79 -26.96 10.95
C ALA A 225 -11.83 -26.16 11.84
N GLY A 226 -12.34 -25.24 12.65
CA GLY A 226 -11.56 -24.26 13.42
C GLY A 226 -10.92 -23.22 12.50
N ARG A 227 -9.91 -23.60 11.72
CA ARG A 227 -9.24 -22.74 10.73
C ARG A 227 -9.25 -23.39 9.36
N TYR A 228 -9.71 -22.64 8.36
CA TYR A 228 -9.73 -23.06 6.96
C TYR A 228 -8.85 -22.15 6.11
N ALA A 229 -7.98 -22.75 5.30
CA ALA A 229 -7.13 -22.03 4.36
C ALA A 229 -7.64 -22.23 2.92
N SER A 230 -7.80 -21.12 2.19
CA SER A 230 -8.08 -21.12 0.76
C SER A 230 -6.99 -20.34 0.01
N TYR A 231 -6.90 -20.52 -1.30
CA TYR A 231 -5.87 -19.89 -2.14
C TYR A 231 -6.52 -19.24 -3.35
N ARG A 232 -6.10 -18.01 -3.68
CA ARG A 232 -6.59 -17.28 -4.85
C ARG A 232 -5.46 -16.74 -5.72
N LEU A 233 -5.60 -16.87 -7.03
CA LEU A 233 -4.69 -16.31 -8.03
C LEU A 233 -5.13 -14.88 -8.41
N CYS A 234 -4.19 -13.94 -8.38
CA CYS A 234 -4.44 -12.57 -8.80
C CYS A 234 -4.43 -12.42 -10.34
N VAL A 235 -5.48 -11.79 -10.88
CA VAL A 235 -5.71 -11.58 -12.33
C VAL A 235 -6.07 -10.15 -12.69
#